data_AF-A0A7G2JY52-F1
#
_entry.id   AF-A0A7G2JY52-F1
#
_cell.length_a   1.000
_cell.length_b   1.000
_cell.length_c   1.000
_cell.angle_alpha   90.00
_cell.angle_beta   90.00
_cell.angle_gamma   90.00
#
_symmetry.space_group_name_H-M   'P 1'
#
loop_
_entity.id
_entity.type
_entity.pdbx_description
1 polymer ?
#
loop_
_entity_poly.entity_id
_entity_poly.type
_entity_poly.pdbx_seq_one_letter_code
_entity_poly.pdbx_strand_id
1 'polypeptide(L)'
;MSWLHRCNNRRNRCRSHFIWNLLLDYYRLSADNRLLFGSDSRSEKDMVAIMQKNMLRVFPQLENVKIDYGWAGPIDMTLNSTPHFGRISPHIYFAQGYSGHGVALTGLAGRIVAEAILGDDERLSIFEDLKVPSVYGGRIIKDLATKIGVQYYKFLDKYR
;
A
#
# COMPACT_ATOMS: atom_id res chain seq x y z
N MET A 1 7.12 -8.74 4.97
CA MET A 1 6.57 -9.12 6.23
C MET A 1 7.30 -10.37 6.68
N SER A 2 8.21 -10.94 5.85
CA SER A 2 8.93 -12.18 6.14
C SER A 2 10.04 -12.48 5.14
N TRP A 3 11.18 -12.95 5.67
CA TRP A 3 12.37 -13.50 4.97
C TRP A 3 13.36 -14.09 6.00
N LEU A 4 14.39 -14.84 5.55
CA LEU A 4 15.68 -15.15 6.19
C LEU A 4 16.75 -15.72 5.20
N HIS A 5 17.54 -14.86 4.53
CA HIS A 5 19.02 -14.93 4.37
C HIS A 5 19.61 -13.82 3.46
N ARG A 6 20.94 -13.69 3.52
CA ARG A 6 21.81 -12.52 3.25
C ARG A 6 22.21 -12.37 1.77
N CYS A 7 21.88 -11.24 1.13
CA CYS A 7 22.31 -10.94 -0.25
C CYS A 7 23.13 -9.64 -0.35
N ASN A 8 24.29 -9.72 -1.00
CA ASN A 8 25.25 -8.63 -1.21
C ASN A 8 25.27 -8.25 -2.70
N ASN A 9 24.93 -7.00 -3.04
CA ASN A 9 25.73 -6.08 -3.88
C ASN A 9 24.87 -4.88 -4.34
N ARG A 10 25.50 -3.70 -4.39
CA ARG A 10 24.95 -2.42 -4.82
C ARG A 10 25.02 -2.30 -6.34
N ARG A 11 24.03 -1.59 -6.89
CA ARG A 11 23.87 -1.11 -8.29
C ARG A 11 23.21 -2.13 -9.20
N ASN A 12 21.98 -1.81 -9.64
CA ASN A 12 21.56 -1.88 -11.04
C ASN A 12 20.31 -1.02 -11.24
N ARG A 13 20.34 -0.18 -12.28
CA ARG A 13 19.23 0.67 -12.73
C ARG A 13 18.15 -0.25 -13.32
N CYS A 14 16.98 -0.35 -12.69
CA CYS A 14 15.85 -1.10 -13.23
C CYS A 14 15.05 -0.23 -14.21
N ARG A 15 15.00 -0.61 -15.48
CA ARG A 15 13.98 -0.14 -16.43
C ARG A 15 12.64 -0.76 -16.00
N SER A 16 11.68 0.07 -15.56
CA SER A 16 10.33 -0.35 -15.25
C SER A 16 9.54 -0.64 -16.54
N HIS A 17 9.31 -1.91 -16.85
CA HIS A 17 8.21 -2.30 -17.75
C HIS A 17 6.90 -2.03 -17.00
N PHE A 18 6.15 -1.03 -17.46
CA PHE A 18 4.94 -0.53 -16.84
C PHE A 18 3.78 -1.48 -17.18
N ILE A 19 3.59 -2.50 -16.34
CA ILE A 19 2.34 -3.24 -16.23
C ILE A 19 1.74 -2.77 -14.91
N TRP A 20 0.49 -2.28 -14.87
CA TRP A 20 -0.07 -1.59 -13.68
C TRP A 20 -0.10 -2.48 -12.45
N ASN A 21 1.00 -2.46 -11.72
CA ASN A 21 1.05 -2.72 -10.30
C ASN A 21 0.43 -1.48 -9.64
N LEU A 22 -0.88 -1.54 -9.34
CA LEU A 22 -1.59 -0.49 -8.58
C LEU A 22 -0.88 -0.17 -7.25
N LEU A 23 -0.10 -1.14 -6.75
CA LEU A 23 0.87 -1.01 -5.68
C LEU A 23 2.26 -1.26 -6.28
N LEU A 24 3.14 -0.25 -6.20
CA LEU A 24 4.54 -0.36 -6.66
C LEU A 24 5.20 -1.64 -6.14
N ASP A 25 5.97 -2.34 -6.99
CA ASP A 25 6.90 -3.37 -6.49
C ASP A 25 7.94 -2.65 -5.63
N TYR A 26 7.92 -2.90 -4.33
CA TYR A 26 8.86 -2.30 -3.38
C TYR A 26 9.70 -3.38 -2.73
N TYR A 27 10.96 -3.04 -2.52
CA TYR A 27 11.87 -3.91 -1.80
C TYR A 27 12.82 -3.12 -0.93
N ARG A 28 13.22 -3.76 0.16
CA ARG A 28 14.12 -3.17 1.16
C ARG A 28 14.98 -4.28 1.75
N LEU A 29 16.25 -3.98 2.00
CA LEU A 29 17.05 -4.83 2.87
C LEU A 29 16.77 -4.46 4.33
N SER A 30 16.53 -5.49 5.14
CA SER A 30 16.55 -5.39 6.59
C SER A 30 17.99 -5.22 7.09
N ALA A 31 18.17 -4.76 8.34
CA ALA A 31 19.49 -4.57 8.95
C ALA A 31 20.32 -5.87 9.00
N ASP A 32 19.65 -7.03 9.00
CA ASP A 32 20.24 -8.37 8.96
C ASP A 32 20.39 -8.94 7.53
N ASN A 33 20.31 -8.07 6.50
CA ASN A 33 20.47 -8.38 5.08
C ASN A 33 19.38 -9.29 4.47
N ARG A 34 18.18 -9.29 5.04
CA ARG A 34 17.01 -9.96 4.45
C ARG A 34 16.32 -9.08 3.43
N LEU A 35 15.95 -9.64 2.28
CA LEU A 35 15.21 -8.91 1.25
C LEU A 35 13.72 -8.89 1.56
N LEU A 36 13.20 -7.80 2.11
CA LEU A 36 11.76 -7.60 2.09
C LEU A 36 11.33 -7.28 0.65
N PHE A 37 10.42 -8.06 0.08
CA PHE A 37 9.80 -7.78 -1.22
C PHE A 37 8.27 -7.70 -1.05
N GLY A 38 7.65 -6.73 -1.72
CA GLY A 38 6.21 -6.52 -1.74
C GLY A 38 5.75 -6.13 -3.15
N SER A 39 4.61 -6.68 -3.53
CA SER A 39 3.94 -6.51 -4.83
C SER A 39 2.43 -6.59 -4.59
N ASP A 40 1.62 -6.17 -5.56
CA ASP A 40 0.21 -6.56 -5.57
C ASP A 40 0.10 -8.10 -5.69
N SER A 41 -0.66 -8.70 -4.78
CA SER A 41 -0.93 -10.14 -4.73
C SER A 41 -2.37 -10.40 -4.26
N ARG A 42 -3.33 -9.57 -4.71
CA ARG A 42 -4.76 -9.66 -4.36
C ARG A 42 -5.24 -11.10 -4.19
N SER A 43 -5.52 -11.48 -2.94
CA SER A 43 -6.37 -12.61 -2.53
C SER A 43 -6.34 -13.87 -3.41
N GLU A 44 -5.18 -14.23 -3.96
CA GLU A 44 -5.01 -15.48 -4.67
C GLU A 44 -4.61 -16.57 -3.69
N LYS A 45 -5.10 -17.80 -3.90
CA LYS A 45 -4.81 -18.96 -3.05
C LYS A 45 -3.29 -19.19 -2.91
N ASP A 46 -2.51 -18.78 -3.91
CA ASP A 46 -1.05 -18.95 -3.98
C ASP A 46 -0.30 -17.61 -4.03
N MET A 47 -0.63 -16.69 -3.12
CA MET A 47 0.02 -15.39 -2.98
C MET A 47 1.57 -15.46 -2.97
N VAL A 48 2.14 -16.46 -2.30
CA VAL A 48 3.60 -16.64 -2.22
C VAL A 48 4.20 -16.94 -3.59
N ALA A 49 3.55 -17.77 -4.42
CA ALA A 49 4.05 -18.11 -5.75
C ALA A 49 4.03 -16.90 -6.70
N ILE A 50 2.99 -16.06 -6.62
CA ILE A 50 2.90 -14.80 -7.37
C ILE A 50 3.99 -13.84 -6.93
N MET A 51 4.17 -13.70 -5.61
CA MET A 51 5.21 -12.85 -5.04
C MET A 51 6.60 -13.31 -5.48
N GLN A 52 6.84 -14.62 -5.49
CA GLN A 52 8.08 -15.20 -5.99
C GLN A 52 8.26 -14.90 -7.47
N LYS A 53 7.25 -15.13 -8.31
CA LYS A 53 7.30 -14.80 -9.73
C LYS A 53 7.63 -13.32 -9.96
N ASN A 54 7.01 -12.41 -9.21
CA ASN A 54 7.25 -10.97 -9.31
C ASN A 54 8.66 -10.60 -8.82
N MET A 55 9.10 -11.19 -7.72
CA MET A 55 10.47 -11.04 -7.22
C MET A 55 11.49 -11.49 -8.27
N LEU A 56 11.30 -12.65 -8.92
CA LEU A 56 12.22 -13.19 -9.92
C LEU A 56 12.25 -12.37 -11.22
N ARG A 57 11.19 -11.60 -11.53
CA ARG A 57 11.25 -10.60 -12.61
C ARG A 57 12.26 -9.49 -12.33
N VAL A 58 12.48 -9.15 -11.06
CA VAL A 58 13.41 -8.08 -10.63
C VAL A 58 14.79 -8.65 -10.27
N PHE A 59 14.81 -9.81 -9.61
CA PHE A 59 16.00 -10.47 -9.05
C PHE A 59 16.05 -11.93 -9.47
N PRO A 60 16.35 -12.23 -10.75
CA PRO A 60 16.38 -13.60 -11.25
C PRO A 60 17.39 -14.49 -10.51
N GLN A 61 18.46 -13.90 -9.97
CA GLN A 61 19.48 -14.61 -9.19
C GLN A 61 18.95 -15.23 -7.87
N LEU A 62 17.70 -14.94 -7.47
CA LEU A 62 17.09 -15.46 -6.24
C LEU A 62 16.22 -16.70 -6.48
N GLU A 63 16.26 -17.32 -7.67
CA GLU A 63 15.41 -18.45 -8.05
C GLU A 63 15.37 -19.58 -7.03
N ASN A 64 16.55 -19.97 -6.52
CA ASN A 64 16.71 -21.08 -5.58
C ASN A 64 16.70 -20.64 -4.12
N VAL A 65 16.34 -19.38 -3.83
CA VAL A 65 16.33 -18.88 -2.46
C VAL A 65 15.02 -19.23 -1.78
N LYS A 66 15.13 -19.79 -0.57
CA LYS A 66 13.99 -20.13 0.27
C LYS A 66 13.22 -18.88 0.68
N ILE A 67 11.89 -18.95 0.58
CA ILE A 67 10.98 -17.96 1.14
C ILE A 67 10.58 -18.42 2.53
N ASP A 68 11.06 -17.73 3.57
CA ASP A 68 10.81 -18.17 4.95
C ASP A 68 9.40 -17.85 5.44
N TYR A 69 8.77 -16.82 4.91
CA TYR A 69 7.37 -16.58 5.19
C TYR A 69 6.68 -15.78 4.09
N GLY A 70 5.35 -15.71 4.14
CA GLY A 70 4.52 -14.84 3.31
C GLY A 70 3.25 -14.45 4.05
N TRP A 71 2.77 -13.24 3.84
CA TRP A 71 1.55 -12.72 4.46
C TRP A 71 0.94 -11.71 3.48
N ALA A 72 -0.39 -11.65 3.49
CA ALA A 72 -1.15 -10.64 2.77
C ALA A 72 -2.11 -9.96 3.75
N GLY A 73 -2.53 -8.75 3.41
CA GLY A 73 -3.52 -8.03 4.21
C GLY A 73 -4.29 -7.06 3.33
N PRO A 74 -5.52 -6.71 3.74
CA PRO A 74 -6.23 -5.63 3.10
C PRO A 74 -5.46 -4.32 3.30
N ILE A 75 -5.46 -3.48 2.27
CA ILE A 75 -4.92 -2.13 2.34
C ILE A 75 -6.11 -1.18 2.29
N ASP A 76 -6.13 -0.25 3.24
CA ASP A 76 -7.13 0.81 3.25
C ASP A 76 -6.73 1.91 2.27
N MET A 77 -7.58 2.12 1.26
CA MET A 77 -7.37 3.07 0.17
C MET A 77 -8.58 3.98 0.03
N THR A 78 -8.32 5.28 -0.07
CA THR A 78 -9.32 6.29 -0.44
C THR A 78 -9.40 6.41 -1.97
N LEU A 79 -10.53 6.90 -2.49
CA LEU A 79 -10.74 7.01 -3.94
C LEU A 79 -9.70 7.90 -4.64
N ASN A 80 -9.27 8.95 -3.97
CA ASN A 80 -8.28 9.92 -4.45
C ASN A 80 -6.89 9.71 -3.84
N SER A 81 -6.68 8.61 -3.10
CA SER A 81 -5.43 8.29 -2.40
C SER A 81 -4.95 9.34 -1.38
N THR A 82 -5.82 10.27 -0.96
CA THR A 82 -5.47 11.22 0.11
C THR A 82 -5.64 10.58 1.48
N PRO A 83 -4.76 10.87 2.46
CA PRO A 83 -4.95 10.43 3.84
C PRO A 83 -6.26 10.99 4.39
N HIS A 84 -6.95 10.20 5.22
CA HIS A 84 -8.24 10.58 5.77
C HIS A 84 -8.24 10.42 7.29
N PHE A 85 -7.97 11.51 7.99
CA PHE A 85 -7.99 11.56 9.45
C PHE A 85 -8.53 12.91 9.90
N GLY A 86 -9.14 12.93 11.08
CA GLY A 86 -9.90 14.09 11.55
C GLY A 86 -10.70 13.75 12.79
N ARG A 87 -11.71 14.56 13.07
CA ARG A 87 -12.62 14.42 14.21
C ARG A 87 -14.06 14.25 13.75
N ILE A 88 -14.79 13.33 14.37
CA ILE A 88 -16.24 13.14 14.12
C ILE A 88 -17.12 13.71 15.24
N SER A 89 -16.55 13.93 16.42
CA SER A 89 -17.20 14.63 17.54
C SER A 89 -16.12 15.22 18.46
N PRO A 90 -16.43 16.15 19.39
CA PRO A 90 -15.42 16.87 20.18
C PRO A 90 -14.32 16.01 20.82
N HIS A 91 -14.63 14.74 21.14
CA HIS A 91 -13.69 13.82 21.78
C HIS A 91 -13.50 12.51 20.99
N ILE A 92 -13.95 12.44 19.73
CA ILE A 92 -13.82 11.24 18.90
C ILE A 92 -13.05 11.58 17.63
N TYR A 93 -11.86 11.03 17.53
CA TYR A 93 -10.92 11.19 16.42
C TYR A 93 -10.82 9.89 15.62
N PHE A 94 -10.49 10.01 14.34
CA PHE A 94 -10.29 8.87 13.46
C PHE A 94 -9.04 9.06 12.59
N ALA A 95 -8.47 7.94 12.16
CA ALA A 95 -7.26 7.91 11.36
C ALA A 95 -7.30 6.70 10.41
N GLN A 96 -7.54 6.94 9.12
CA GLN A 96 -7.72 5.91 8.10
C GLN A 96 -7.24 6.36 6.70
N GLY A 97 -7.35 5.48 5.72
CA GLY A 97 -7.27 5.86 4.31
C GLY A 97 -5.87 6.28 3.83
N TYR A 98 -4.81 5.84 4.49
CA TYR A 98 -3.44 6.26 4.17
C TYR A 98 -2.93 5.78 2.81
N SER A 99 -3.65 4.91 2.09
CA SER A 99 -3.44 4.64 0.66
C SER A 99 -1.98 4.35 0.28
N GLY A 100 -1.29 3.51 1.06
CA GLY A 100 0.12 3.14 0.84
C GLY A 100 1.16 4.07 1.49
N HIS A 101 0.76 5.20 2.07
CA HIS A 101 1.64 6.18 2.71
C HIS A 101 1.68 6.07 4.24
N GLY A 102 1.05 5.04 4.83
CA GLY A 102 0.85 4.93 6.28
C GLY A 102 2.14 4.97 7.10
N VAL A 103 3.21 4.31 6.64
CA VAL A 103 4.49 4.30 7.38
C VAL A 103 5.04 5.71 7.60
N ALA A 104 4.88 6.60 6.62
CA ALA A 104 5.36 7.98 6.73
C ALA A 104 4.32 8.90 7.40
N LEU A 105 3.04 8.78 7.01
CA LEU A 105 2.00 9.73 7.40
C LEU A 105 1.36 9.43 8.76
N THR A 106 1.33 8.18 9.22
CA THR A 106 0.64 7.84 10.47
C THR A 106 1.32 8.47 11.68
N GLY A 107 2.66 8.60 11.69
CA GLY A 107 3.38 9.31 12.75
C GLY A 107 3.02 10.81 12.80
N LEU A 108 2.92 11.44 11.63
CA LEU A 108 2.48 12.84 11.51
C LEU A 108 1.03 13.01 11.97
N ALA A 109 0.13 12.13 11.50
CA ALA A 109 -1.28 12.16 11.88
C ALA A 109 -1.46 11.97 13.39
N GLY A 110 -0.74 11.04 14.00
CA GLY A 110 -0.77 10.82 15.45
C GLY A 110 -0.34 12.06 16.24
N ARG A 111 0.71 12.75 15.78
CA ARG A 111 1.14 14.02 16.38
C ARG A 111 0.08 15.12 16.24
N ILE A 112 -0.49 15.30 15.04
CA ILE A 112 -1.53 16.32 14.80
C ILE A 112 -2.77 16.07 15.65
N VAL A 113 -3.20 14.81 15.77
CA VAL A 113 -4.33 14.44 16.61
C VAL A 113 -4.02 14.67 18.09
N ALA A 114 -2.79 14.38 18.54
CA ALA A 114 -2.37 14.67 19.90
C ALA A 114 -2.35 16.18 20.21
N GLU A 115 -1.89 17.02 19.28
CA GLU A 115 -1.95 18.48 19.37
C GLU A 115 -3.41 18.96 19.53
N ALA A 116 -4.33 18.44 18.72
CA ALA A 116 -5.75 18.78 18.80
C ALA A 116 -6.39 18.35 20.13
N ILE A 117 -6.01 17.20 20.69
CA ILE A 117 -6.47 16.75 22.02
C ILE A 117 -5.99 17.71 23.12
N LEU A 118 -4.81 18.32 22.97
CA LEU A 118 -4.26 19.31 23.90
C LEU A 118 -4.84 20.72 23.70
N GLY A 119 -5.71 20.92 22.70
CA GLY A 119 -6.41 22.18 22.43
C GLY A 119 -5.83 23.00 21.27
N ASP A 120 -4.84 22.50 20.55
CA ASP A 120 -4.30 23.12 19.33
C ASP A 120 -4.72 22.31 18.09
N ASP A 121 -5.84 22.71 17.48
CA ASP A 121 -6.44 22.01 16.34
C ASP A 121 -6.17 22.68 14.98
N GLU A 122 -5.31 23.70 14.91
CA GLU A 122 -5.02 24.44 13.68
C GLU A 122 -4.59 23.49 12.56
N ARG A 123 -3.65 22.60 12.87
CA ARG A 123 -3.14 21.63 11.89
C ARG A 123 -4.16 20.54 11.56
N LEU A 124 -5.00 20.16 12.52
CA LEU A 124 -6.04 19.16 12.28
C LEU A 124 -7.11 19.70 11.33
N SER A 125 -7.48 20.98 11.48
CA SER A 125 -8.51 21.64 10.65
C SER A 125 -8.18 21.57 9.15
N ILE A 126 -6.90 21.70 8.79
CA ILE A 126 -6.42 21.60 7.40
C ILE A 126 -6.72 20.21 6.80
N PHE A 127 -6.56 19.15 7.59
CA PHE A 127 -6.84 17.78 7.13
C PHE A 127 -8.34 17.46 7.14
N GLU A 128 -9.12 18.09 8.02
CA GLU A 128 -10.59 17.98 8.05
C GLU A 128 -11.23 18.62 6.80
N ASP A 129 -10.63 19.68 6.26
CA ASP A 129 -11.07 20.34 5.03
C ASP A 129 -10.78 19.53 3.75
N LEU A 130 -9.96 18.47 3.84
CA LEU A 130 -9.66 17.63 2.68
C LEU A 130 -10.90 16.84 2.25
N LYS A 131 -11.33 17.09 1.01
CA LYS A 131 -12.41 16.32 0.39
C LYS A 131 -11.93 14.91 0.07
N VAL A 132 -12.35 13.94 0.88
CA VAL A 132 -12.16 12.51 0.62
C VAL A 132 -13.46 11.92 0.07
N PRO A 133 -13.62 11.80 -1.26
CA PRO A 133 -14.86 11.33 -1.83
C PRO A 133 -15.11 9.87 -1.43
N SER A 134 -16.38 9.57 -1.20
CA SER A 134 -16.84 8.21 -0.94
C SER A 134 -17.80 7.76 -2.05
N VAL A 135 -17.72 6.49 -2.43
CA VAL A 135 -18.72 5.91 -3.35
C VAL A 135 -20.05 5.79 -2.61
N TYR A 136 -21.06 6.52 -3.08
CA TYR A 136 -22.44 6.36 -2.64
C TYR A 136 -23.00 5.01 -3.11
N GLY A 137 -23.71 4.30 -2.24
CA GLY A 137 -24.29 2.97 -2.54
C GLY A 137 -23.73 1.79 -1.75
N GLY A 138 -22.96 2.05 -0.70
CA GLY A 138 -22.53 1.01 0.24
C GLY A 138 -21.53 0.02 -0.35
N ARG A 139 -21.38 -1.13 0.31
CA ARG A 139 -20.34 -2.13 -0.01
C ARG A 139 -20.54 -2.76 -1.40
N ILE A 140 -21.78 -3.04 -1.79
CA ILE A 140 -22.09 -3.75 -3.05
C ILE A 140 -21.67 -2.92 -4.27
N ILE A 141 -22.00 -1.62 -4.30
CA ILE A 141 -21.60 -0.74 -5.40
C ILE A 141 -20.08 -0.56 -5.42
N LYS A 142 -19.43 -0.42 -4.26
CA LYS A 142 -17.96 -0.35 -4.15
C LYS A 142 -17.28 -1.59 -4.70
N ASP A 143 -17.77 -2.77 -4.35
CA ASP A 143 -17.20 -4.05 -4.81
C ASP A 143 -17.37 -4.22 -6.32
N LEU A 144 -18.54 -3.87 -6.85
CA LEU A 144 -18.83 -3.93 -8.29
C LEU A 144 -17.95 -2.93 -9.06
N ALA A 145 -17.90 -1.67 -8.61
CA ALA A 145 -17.08 -0.64 -9.23
C ALA A 145 -15.60 -1.01 -9.22
N THR A 146 -15.11 -1.60 -8.13
CA THR A 146 -13.73 -2.08 -8.03
C THR A 146 -13.46 -3.22 -9.00
N LYS A 147 -14.38 -4.20 -9.09
CA LYS A 147 -14.25 -5.33 -10.03
C LYS A 147 -14.23 -4.85 -11.48
N ILE A 148 -15.17 -3.99 -11.87
CA ILE A 148 -15.26 -3.44 -13.24
C ILE A 148 -14.04 -2.57 -13.55
N GLY A 149 -13.70 -1.63 -12.67
CA GLY A 149 -12.59 -0.71 -12.88
C GLY A 149 -11.26 -1.45 -13.05
N VAL A 150 -11.00 -2.45 -12.22
CA VAL A 150 -9.77 -3.26 -12.34
C VAL A 150 -9.71 -4.01 -13.66
N GLN A 151 -10.80 -4.62 -14.12
CA GLN A 151 -10.81 -5.31 -15.40
C GLN A 151 -10.66 -4.35 -16.58
N TYR A 152 -11.30 -3.18 -16.51
CA TYR A 152 -11.16 -2.13 -17.51
C TYR A 152 -9.72 -1.62 -17.62
N TYR A 153 -9.07 -1.31 -16.50
CA TYR A 153 -7.68 -0.86 -16.52
C TYR A 153 -6.70 -1.97 -16.92
N LYS A 154 -6.94 -3.23 -16.52
CA LYS A 154 -6.17 -4.39 -17.03
C LYS A 154 -6.30 -4.56 -18.53
N PHE A 155 -7.49 -4.34 -19.08
CA PHE A 155 -7.73 -4.37 -20.50
C PHE A 155 -6.95 -3.24 -21.20
N LEU A 156 -7.10 -2.00 -20.73
CA LEU A 156 -6.37 -0.86 -21.30
C LEU A 156 -4.86 -1.07 -21.31
N ASP A 157 -4.29 -1.64 -20.23
CA ASP A 157 -2.85 -1.89 -20.14
C ASP A 157 -2.34 -2.92 -21.15
N LYS A 158 -3.17 -3.92 -21.47
CA LYS A 158 -2.78 -4.95 -22.41
C LYS A 158 -2.69 -4.42 -23.86
N TYR A 159 -3.41 -3.34 -24.16
CA TYR A 159 -3.60 -2.83 -25.52
C TYR A 159 -3.08 -1.41 -25.73
N ARG A 160 -2.37 -0.84 -24.75
CA ARG A 160 -1.72 0.48 -24.83
C ARG A 160 -0.21 0.33 -24.86
#